data_AF-A0A4V1M4K7-F1
#
_entry.id   AF-A0A4V1M4K7-F1
#
_cell.length_a   1.000
_cell.length_b   1.000
_cell.length_c   1.000
_cell.angle_alpha   90.00
_cell.angle_beta   90.00
_cell.angle_gamma   90.00
#
_symmetry.space_group_name_H-M   'P 1'
#
loop_
_entity.id
_entity.type
_entity.pdbx_description
1 polymer ?
#
loop_
_entity_poly.entity_id
_entity_poly.type
_entity_poly.pdbx_seq_one_letter_code
_entity_poly.pdbx_strand_id
1 'polypeptide(L)'
;MLPKRHIEVVYIQDSDSESDAKPSPSIYEPDEPEYEPEPEPERKPKAEHDQEKKPKLKSEPDQVGGSTPKKRRYLKPKIPWSPEEDAILSELLEEVIKTYIWPKVREDGRLTHRSSYGCQYHAKFKLDAL
;
A
#
# COMPACT_ATOMS: atom_id res chain seq x y z
N MET A 1 27.37 -48.84 -0.52
CA MET A 1 28.56 -48.05 -0.17
C MET A 1 28.21 -46.58 -0.34
N LEU A 2 28.12 -45.82 0.76
CA LEU A 2 27.80 -44.38 0.73
C LEU A 2 29.10 -43.58 0.81
N PRO A 3 29.28 -42.51 0.01
CA PRO A 3 30.47 -41.68 0.09
C PRO A 3 30.44 -40.83 1.37
N LYS A 4 31.52 -40.94 2.15
CA LYS A 4 31.78 -40.08 3.32
C LYS A 4 32.04 -38.66 2.82
N ARG A 5 31.18 -37.70 3.17
CA ARG A 5 31.44 -36.28 2.95
C ARG A 5 32.39 -35.79 4.03
N HIS A 6 33.54 -35.26 3.61
CA HIS A 6 34.50 -34.57 4.44
C HIS A 6 33.88 -33.21 4.83
N ILE A 7 33.80 -32.93 6.13
CA ILE A 7 33.33 -31.63 6.65
C ILE A 7 34.59 -30.88 7.05
N GLU A 8 34.93 -29.83 6.30
CA GLU A 8 35.97 -28.90 6.71
C GLU A 8 35.39 -27.94 7.75
N VAL A 9 35.94 -28.01 8.97
CA VAL A 9 35.63 -27.08 10.05
C VAL A 9 36.51 -25.86 9.85
N VAL A 10 35.92 -24.79 9.31
CA VAL A 10 36.58 -23.48 9.21
C VAL A 10 36.51 -22.82 10.58
N TYR A 11 37.66 -22.68 11.23
CA TYR A 11 37.82 -21.87 12.45
C TYR A 11 37.72 -20.39 12.07
N ILE A 12 36.68 -19.72 12.57
CA ILE A 12 36.59 -18.25 12.54
C ILE A 12 37.37 -17.75 13.74
N GLN A 13 38.51 -17.11 13.49
CA GLN A 13 39.26 -16.39 14.51
C GLN A 13 38.52 -15.09 14.83
N ASP A 14 38.14 -14.92 16.09
CA ASP A 14 37.68 -13.66 16.66
C ASP A 14 38.84 -12.65 16.62
N SER A 15 38.71 -11.64 15.75
CA SER A 15 39.57 -10.45 15.79
C SER A 15 38.90 -9.39 16.66
N ASP A 16 39.40 -9.34 17.89
CA ASP A 16 39.31 -8.23 18.82
C ASP A 16 39.86 -6.96 18.12
N SER A 17 38.98 -5.97 17.89
CA SER A 17 39.39 -4.64 17.41
C SER A 17 38.68 -3.57 18.22
N GLU A 18 39.29 -3.34 19.38
CA GLU A 18 39.57 -2.08 20.04
C GLU A 18 38.83 -0.81 19.54
N SER A 19 38.22 -0.17 20.53
CA SER A 19 37.46 1.07 20.55
C SER A 19 38.15 2.30 19.94
N ASP A 20 37.51 2.91 18.95
CA ASP A 20 37.82 4.28 18.50
C ASP A 20 36.65 5.20 18.88
N ALA A 21 36.80 5.89 20.01
CA ALA A 21 35.86 6.88 20.50
C ALA A 21 35.94 8.13 19.60
N LYS A 22 34.97 8.26 18.70
CA LYS A 22 34.83 9.45 17.86
C LYS A 22 34.50 10.68 18.72
N PRO A 23 35.13 11.84 18.47
CA PRO A 23 34.81 13.07 19.16
C PRO A 23 33.39 13.52 18.87
N SER A 24 32.73 14.08 19.89
CA SER A 24 31.38 14.61 19.85
C SER A 24 31.15 15.53 18.65
N PRO A 25 30.04 15.37 17.90
CA PRO A 25 29.72 16.28 16.82
C PRO A 25 29.44 17.67 17.40
N SER A 26 30.21 18.65 16.92
CA SER A 26 29.91 20.06 17.09
C SER A 26 28.50 20.31 16.59
N ILE A 27 27.61 20.66 17.53
CA ILE A 27 26.27 21.18 17.25
C ILE A 27 26.49 22.53 16.56
N TYR A 28 26.39 22.52 15.23
CA TYR A 28 26.20 23.71 14.45
C TYR A 28 24.74 24.11 14.66
N GLU A 29 24.50 25.23 15.35
CA GLU A 29 23.21 25.94 15.31
C GLU A 29 23.22 26.77 14.02
N PRO A 30 22.58 26.33 12.92
CA PRO A 30 22.32 27.21 11.80
C PRO A 30 21.34 28.30 12.25
N ASP A 31 21.73 29.56 12.08
CA ASP A 31 20.85 30.73 12.19
C ASP A 31 19.53 30.45 11.45
N GLU A 32 18.41 30.48 12.17
CA GLU A 32 17.07 30.34 11.61
C GLU A 32 16.82 31.50 10.64
N PRO A 33 16.60 31.25 9.33
CA PRO A 33 16.05 32.27 8.46
C PRO A 33 14.59 32.51 8.88
N GLU A 34 14.31 33.74 9.29
CA GLU A 34 12.99 34.28 9.60
C GLU A 34 12.05 34.05 8.40
N TYR A 35 11.20 33.02 8.49
CA TYR A 35 10.25 32.65 7.44
C TYR A 35 9.01 33.52 7.56
N GLU A 36 8.91 34.56 6.73
CA GLU A 36 7.66 35.29 6.52
C GLU A 36 6.64 34.37 5.81
N PRO A 37 5.45 34.12 6.39
CA PRO A 37 4.45 33.29 5.75
C PRO A 37 3.81 34.02 4.55
N GLU A 38 3.99 33.49 3.34
CA GLU A 38 3.23 33.91 2.16
C GLU A 38 1.72 33.60 2.33
N PRO A 39 0.81 34.50 1.89
CA PRO A 39 -0.63 34.29 2.02
C PRO A 39 -1.17 33.22 1.06
N GLU A 40 -1.98 32.31 1.60
CA GLU A 40 -2.67 31.25 0.85
C GLU A 40 -3.61 31.81 -0.24
N PRO A 41 -3.67 31.20 -1.45
CA PRO A 41 -4.64 31.56 -2.46
C PRO A 41 -6.05 31.02 -2.13
N GLU A 42 -6.98 31.96 -1.91
CA GLU A 42 -8.41 31.73 -1.74
C GLU A 42 -9.02 30.90 -2.88
N ARG A 43 -9.55 29.71 -2.55
CA ARG A 43 -10.29 28.86 -3.48
C ARG A 43 -11.77 29.24 -3.47
N LYS A 44 -12.25 29.79 -4.59
CA LYS A 44 -13.66 30.10 -4.86
C LYS A 44 -14.54 28.82 -4.78
N PRO A 45 -15.77 28.90 -4.24
CA PRO A 45 -16.72 27.79 -4.25
C PRO A 45 -17.21 27.51 -5.67
N LYS A 46 -17.22 26.24 -6.07
CA LYS A 46 -17.80 25.77 -7.34
C LYS A 46 -19.32 25.69 -7.20
N ALA A 47 -19.98 26.26 -8.21
CA ALA A 47 -21.42 26.33 -8.38
C ALA A 47 -22.10 24.95 -8.34
N GLU A 48 -23.25 24.92 -7.67
CA GLU A 48 -24.25 23.86 -7.67
C GLU A 48 -24.78 23.64 -9.10
N HIS A 49 -24.67 22.42 -9.61
CA HIS A 49 -25.34 22.03 -10.85
C HIS A 49 -26.59 21.22 -10.50
N ASP A 50 -27.70 21.94 -10.51
CA ASP A 50 -29.06 21.45 -10.47
C ASP A 50 -29.29 20.50 -11.67
N GLN A 51 -29.77 19.28 -11.42
CA GLN A 51 -30.17 18.34 -12.47
C GLN A 51 -31.66 18.03 -12.33
N GLU A 52 -32.40 18.67 -13.23
CA GLU A 52 -33.83 18.54 -13.45
C GLU A 52 -34.27 17.09 -13.70
N LYS A 53 -35.29 16.69 -12.95
CA LYS A 53 -36.02 15.43 -13.08
C LYS A 53 -36.83 15.42 -14.38
N LYS A 54 -36.69 14.37 -15.20
CA LYS A 54 -37.69 14.01 -16.23
C LYS A 54 -38.38 12.68 -15.88
N PRO A 55 -39.72 12.62 -15.77
CA PRO A 55 -40.44 11.37 -15.64
C PRO A 55 -40.84 10.85 -17.04
N LYS A 56 -40.64 9.56 -17.31
CA LYS A 56 -41.25 8.89 -18.47
C LYS A 56 -41.93 7.56 -18.08
N LEU A 57 -43.25 7.70 -17.93
CA LEU A 57 -44.33 6.90 -18.51
C LEU A 57 -44.21 5.36 -18.54
N LYS A 58 -45.15 4.75 -17.80
CA LYS A 58 -45.67 3.39 -17.94
C LYS A 58 -46.31 3.18 -19.32
N SER A 59 -46.11 1.99 -19.88
CA SER A 59 -47.07 1.33 -20.77
C SER A 59 -46.98 -0.20 -20.60
N GLU A 60 -48.13 -0.83 -20.77
CA GLU A 60 -48.65 -2.13 -20.30
C GLU A 60 -48.03 -3.44 -20.84
N PRO A 61 -48.49 -4.63 -20.33
CA PRO A 61 -47.90 -5.95 -20.55
C PRO A 61 -48.62 -6.81 -21.61
N ASP A 62 -47.95 -7.92 -22.01
CA ASP A 62 -48.37 -9.13 -22.76
C ASP A 62 -47.41 -9.38 -23.95
N GLN A 63 -46.88 -10.57 -24.28
CA GLN A 63 -47.14 -11.95 -23.90
C GLN A 63 -45.91 -12.83 -24.29
N VAL A 64 -45.68 -13.90 -23.52
CA VAL A 64 -45.30 -15.26 -23.93
C VAL A 64 -44.16 -15.45 -24.97
N GLY A 65 -43.03 -15.99 -24.49
CA GLY A 65 -42.03 -16.62 -25.38
C GLY A 65 -40.73 -17.02 -24.69
N GLY A 66 -40.72 -18.18 -24.01
CA GLY A 66 -39.48 -18.94 -23.78
C GLY A 66 -38.49 -18.42 -22.73
N SER A 67 -38.94 -18.10 -21.51
CA SER A 67 -38.02 -18.04 -20.37
C SER A 67 -37.60 -19.46 -19.99
N THR A 68 -36.45 -19.90 -20.50
CA THR A 68 -35.64 -20.85 -19.73
C THR A 68 -35.50 -20.28 -18.32
N PRO A 69 -35.64 -21.08 -17.24
CA PRO A 69 -35.40 -20.58 -15.90
C PRO A 69 -33.92 -20.20 -15.84
N LYS A 70 -33.62 -18.91 -16.08
CA LYS A 70 -32.35 -18.31 -15.72
C LYS A 70 -32.25 -18.54 -14.24
N LYS A 71 -31.53 -19.60 -13.87
CA LYS A 71 -31.16 -19.98 -12.51
C LYS A 71 -30.71 -18.68 -11.88
N ARG A 72 -31.58 -18.05 -11.08
CA ARG A 72 -31.23 -16.85 -10.33
C ARG A 72 -30.09 -17.33 -9.47
N ARG A 73 -28.85 -17.01 -9.87
CA ARG A 73 -27.68 -17.22 -9.00
C ARG A 73 -28.09 -16.47 -7.75
N TYR A 74 -28.37 -17.21 -6.69
CA TYR A 74 -28.66 -16.62 -5.39
C TYR A 74 -27.49 -15.69 -5.14
N LEU A 75 -27.72 -14.38 -5.32
CA LEU A 75 -26.71 -13.38 -5.07
C LEU A 75 -26.47 -13.48 -3.58
N LYS A 76 -25.31 -14.05 -3.22
CA LYS A 76 -24.92 -14.11 -1.82
C LYS A 76 -25.01 -12.67 -1.30
N PRO A 77 -25.68 -12.46 -0.16
CA PRO A 77 -25.73 -11.13 0.43
C PRO A 77 -24.30 -10.64 0.63
N LYS A 78 -24.05 -9.36 0.29
CA LYS A 78 -22.76 -8.73 0.57
C LYS A 78 -22.62 -8.66 2.09
N ILE A 79 -21.66 -9.40 2.63
CA ILE A 79 -21.34 -9.36 4.05
C ILE A 79 -20.59 -8.03 4.29
N PRO A 80 -21.06 -7.17 5.20
CA PRO A 80 -20.34 -5.96 5.57
C PRO A 80 -19.05 -6.33 6.32
N TRP A 81 -17.99 -5.54 6.11
CA TRP A 81 -16.74 -5.69 6.85
C TRP A 81 -16.94 -5.29 8.31
N SER A 82 -16.46 -6.13 9.22
CA SER A 82 -16.33 -5.80 10.63
C SER A 82 -15.01 -5.06 10.88
N PRO A 83 -14.95 -4.21 11.92
CA PRO A 83 -13.70 -3.53 12.28
C PRO A 83 -12.58 -4.50 12.66
N GLU A 84 -12.93 -5.69 13.18
CA GLU A 84 -11.98 -6.75 13.48
C GLU A 84 -11.36 -7.33 12.20
N GLU A 85 -12.19 -7.59 11.16
CA GLU A 85 -11.70 -8.06 9.87
C GLU A 85 -10.82 -7.01 9.17
N ASP A 86 -11.18 -5.73 9.25
CA ASP A 86 -10.36 -4.64 8.70
C ASP A 86 -8.99 -4.55 9.38
N ALA A 87 -8.93 -4.72 10.70
CA ALA A 87 -7.67 -4.75 11.45
C ALA A 87 -6.79 -5.94 11.01
N ILE A 88 -7.36 -7.14 10.94
CA ILE A 88 -6.65 -8.34 10.48
C ILE A 88 -6.13 -8.16 9.05
N LEU A 89 -6.97 -7.61 8.16
CA LEU A 89 -6.57 -7.37 6.78
C LEU A 89 -5.41 -6.36 6.69
N SER A 90 -5.45 -5.30 7.50
CA SER A 90 -4.40 -4.29 7.56
C SER A 90 -3.06 -4.87 7.99
N GLU A 91 -3.05 -5.74 9.00
CA GLU A 91 -1.84 -6.44 9.45
C GLU A 91 -1.25 -7.34 8.36
N LEU A 92 -2.10 -8.15 7.70
CA LEU A 92 -1.68 -9.02 6.61
C LEU A 92 -1.09 -8.23 5.43
N LEU A 93 -1.71 -7.10 5.07
CA LEU A 93 -1.20 -6.24 4.01
C LEU A 93 0.17 -5.63 4.37
N GLU A 94 0.36 -5.22 5.63
CA GLU A 94 1.65 -4.71 6.09
C GLU A 94 2.76 -5.76 6.02
N GLU A 95 2.47 -7.01 6.40
CA GLU A 95 3.42 -8.12 6.27
C GLU A 95 3.77 -8.41 4.80
N VAL A 96 2.77 -8.40 3.92
CA VAL A 96 2.97 -8.62 2.48
C VAL A 96 3.81 -7.51 1.86
N ILE A 97 3.56 -6.25 2.23
CA ILE A 97 4.35 -5.10 1.77
C ILE A 97 5.81 -5.26 2.19
N LYS A 98 6.06 -5.61 3.46
CA LYS A 98 7.43 -5.76 3.97
C LYS A 98 8.18 -6.90 3.27
N THR A 99 7.50 -8.02 3.04
CA THR A 99 8.13 -9.28 2.62
C THR A 99 8.24 -9.40 1.10
N TYR A 100 7.20 -9.03 0.35
CA TYR A 100 7.08 -9.40 -1.07
C TYR A 100 7.22 -8.25 -2.06
N ILE A 101 6.96 -7.00 -1.66
CA ILE A 101 7.02 -5.87 -2.61
C ILE A 101 8.43 -5.68 -3.16
N TRP A 102 9.44 -5.63 -2.30
CA TRP A 102 10.79 -5.32 -2.77
C TRP A 102 11.38 -6.40 -3.68
N PRO A 103 11.28 -7.70 -3.37
CA PRO A 103 11.68 -8.76 -4.29
C PRO A 103 11.01 -8.64 -5.67
N LYS A 104 9.70 -8.35 -5.71
CA LYS A 104 8.95 -8.20 -6.96
C LYS A 104 9.37 -6.97 -7.76
N VAL A 105 9.62 -5.86 -7.08
CA VAL A 105 10.13 -4.63 -7.72
C VAL A 105 11.53 -4.85 -8.31
N ARG A 106 12.40 -5.58 -7.60
CA ARG A 106 13.74 -5.94 -8.10
C ARG A 106 13.70 -6.87 -9.31
N GLU A 107 12.79 -7.85 -9.30
CA GLU A 107 12.57 -8.78 -10.41
C GLU A 107 12.09 -8.05 -11.68
N ASP A 108 11.18 -7.09 -11.51
CA ASP A 108 10.64 -6.29 -12.60
C ASP A 108 11.67 -5.34 -13.23
N GLY A 109 12.50 -4.71 -12.40
CA GLY A 109 13.62 -3.89 -12.85
C GLY A 109 13.26 -2.51 -13.42
N ARG A 110 11.97 -2.14 -13.57
CA ARG A 110 11.59 -0.80 -14.05
C ARG A 110 11.82 0.34 -13.04
N LEU A 111 11.97 0.00 -11.76
CA LEU A 111 12.11 0.95 -10.64
C LEU A 111 13.55 0.97 -10.08
N THR A 112 14.55 1.07 -10.95
CA THR A 112 15.98 0.98 -10.58
C THR A 112 16.45 2.05 -9.59
N HIS A 113 15.86 3.25 -9.61
CA HIS A 113 16.25 4.36 -8.75
C HIS A 113 15.61 4.35 -7.36
N ARG A 114 14.75 3.36 -7.07
CA ARG A 114 14.04 3.29 -5.79
C ARG A 114 14.76 2.37 -4.82
N SER A 115 14.62 2.67 -3.54
CA SER A 115 15.09 1.81 -2.44
C SER A 115 13.95 0.92 -1.94
N SER A 116 14.33 -0.17 -1.25
CA SER A 116 13.38 -1.06 -0.57
C SER A 116 12.41 -0.27 0.31
N TYR A 117 12.96 0.59 1.18
CA TYR A 117 12.19 1.44 2.08
C TYR A 117 11.24 2.37 1.33
N GLY A 118 11.71 3.03 0.27
CA GLY A 118 10.87 3.94 -0.52
C GLY A 118 9.69 3.23 -1.18
N CYS A 119 9.90 2.01 -1.68
CA CYS A 119 8.82 1.19 -2.24
C CYS A 119 7.80 0.74 -1.18
N GLN A 120 8.27 0.30 -0.02
CA GLN A 120 7.39 -0.12 1.09
C GLN A 120 6.56 1.06 1.62
N TYR A 121 7.20 2.20 1.86
CA TYR A 121 6.53 3.41 2.33
C TYR A 121 5.47 3.90 1.34
N HIS A 122 5.83 3.95 0.04
CA HIS A 122 4.88 4.41 -0.98
C HIS A 122 3.71 3.44 -1.15
N ALA A 123 3.94 2.12 -1.00
CA ALA A 123 2.88 1.13 -1.04
C ALA A 123 1.90 1.29 0.13
N LYS A 124 2.41 1.51 1.34
CA LYS A 124 1.57 1.76 2.53
C LYS A 124 0.69 3.01 2.35
N PHE A 125 1.29 4.13 1.92
CA PHE A 125 0.55 5.36 1.65
C PHE A 125 -0.56 5.19 0.60
N LYS A 126 -0.32 4.33 -0.41
CA LYS A 126 -1.33 4.06 -1.45
C LYS A 126 -2.49 3.20 -0.96
N LEU A 127 -2.30 2.38 0.06
CA LEU A 127 -3.38 1.61 0.67
C LEU A 127 -4.24 2.47 1.58
N ASP A 128 -3.63 3.38 2.34
CA ASP A 128 -4.36 4.28 3.25
C ASP A 128 -5.19 5.34 2.52
N ALA A 129 -4.89 5.58 1.23
CA ALA A 129 -5.56 6.58 0.40
C ALA A 129 -6.75 6.03 -0.43
N LEU A 130 -7.09 4.75 -0.28
CA LEU A 130 -8.21 4.07 -0.96
C LEU A 130 -9.45 4.02 -0.06
#